data_AF-A0A2V8Q1X0-F1
#
_entry.id   AF-A0A2V8Q1X0-F1
#
_cell.length_a   1.000
_cell.length_b   1.000
_cell.length_c   1.000
_cell.angle_alpha   90.00
_cell.angle_beta   90.00
_cell.angle_gamma   90.00
#
_symmetry.space_group_name_H-M   'P 1'
#
loop_
_entity.id
_entity.type
_entity.pdbx_description
1 polymer ?
#
loop_
_entity_poly.entity_id
_entity_poly.type
_entity_poly.pdbx_seq_one_letter_code
_entity_poly.pdbx_strand_id
1 'polypeptide(L)'
;YASHLWQGLLFGSALFAIVFFGGSLLLLIRLLLGLPVTVLAIVLGIVFLLGAVKGYIRLRVVGIPLESYRKELSRDILAHIFLWPFGSLLYLYNSIVAGFSRRIRWRGITYELKSPTEAVIISRDS
;
A
#
# COMPACT_ATOMS: atom_id res chain seq x y z
N TYR A 1 10.56 -1.63 -19.26
CA TYR A 1 9.45 -1.65 -18.29
C TYR A 1 8.13 -1.51 -19.03
N ALA A 2 7.09 -2.30 -18.72
CA ALA A 2 5.74 -2.05 -19.22
C ALA A 2 5.18 -0.79 -18.54
N SER A 3 5.47 0.38 -19.11
CA SER A 3 5.23 1.70 -18.51
C SER A 3 3.78 1.90 -18.07
N HIS A 4 2.82 1.38 -18.82
CA HIS A 4 1.39 1.49 -18.53
C HIS A 4 0.99 0.84 -17.18
N LEU A 5 1.64 -0.25 -16.76
CA LEU A 5 1.32 -0.93 -15.50
C LEU A 5 1.85 -0.16 -14.28
N TRP A 6 3.06 0.38 -14.36
CA TRP A 6 3.67 1.10 -13.25
C TRP A 6 3.20 2.54 -13.13
N GLN A 7 2.88 3.20 -14.24
CA GLN A 7 2.23 4.51 -14.21
C GLN A 7 0.87 4.42 -13.51
N GLY A 8 0.05 3.41 -13.83
CA GLY A 8 -1.24 3.20 -13.16
C GLY A 8 -1.09 3.00 -11.64
N LEU A 9 -0.11 2.20 -11.22
CA LEU A 9 0.19 2.00 -9.81
C LEU A 9 0.68 3.28 -9.13
N LEU A 10 1.57 4.04 -9.78
CA LEU A 10 2.09 5.30 -9.27
C LEU A 10 0.98 6.34 -9.11
N PHE A 11 0.20 6.60 -10.17
CA PHE A 11 -0.88 7.58 -10.14
C PHE A 11 -1.98 7.19 -9.16
N GLY A 12 -2.38 5.91 -9.14
CA GLY A 12 -3.37 5.41 -8.19
C GLY A 12 -2.90 5.55 -6.74
N SER A 13 -1.66 5.17 -6.45
CA SER A 13 -1.09 5.27 -5.11
C SER A 13 -0.87 6.72 -4.69
N ALA A 14 -0.44 7.59 -5.60
CA ALA A 14 -0.23 9.02 -5.33
C ALA A 14 -1.56 9.74 -5.08
N LEU A 15 -2.56 9.53 -5.93
CA LEU A 15 -3.89 10.10 -5.75
C LEU A 15 -4.51 9.64 -4.42
N PHE A 16 -4.43 8.34 -4.13
CA PHE A 16 -4.89 7.80 -2.85
C PHE A 16 -4.15 8.46 -1.68
N ALA A 17 -2.82 8.53 -1.73
CA ALA A 17 -2.04 9.09 -0.65
C ALA A 17 -2.38 10.57 -0.39
N ILE A 18 -2.51 11.37 -1.45
CA ILE A 18 -2.91 12.78 -1.35
C ILE A 18 -4.31 12.92 -0.75
N VAL A 19 -5.29 12.18 -1.27
CA VAL A 19 -6.67 12.29 -0.80
C VAL A 19 -6.82 11.79 0.63
N PHE A 20 -6.23 10.65 0.96
CA PHE A 20 -6.40 10.03 2.27
C PHE A 20 -5.56 10.72 3.35
N PHE A 21 -4.24 10.86 3.16
CA PHE A 21 -3.37 11.51 4.15
C PHE A 21 -3.53 13.02 4.16
N GLY A 22 -3.62 13.65 2.98
CA GLY A 22 -3.89 15.09 2.89
C GLY A 22 -5.28 15.45 3.43
N GLY A 23 -6.30 14.64 3.14
CA GLY A 23 -7.62 14.79 3.73
C GLY A 23 -7.61 14.60 5.26
N SER A 24 -6.87 13.62 5.78
CA SER A 24 -6.72 13.39 7.22
C SER A 24 -6.04 14.58 7.91
N LEU A 25 -4.99 15.14 7.30
CA LEU A 25 -4.32 16.35 7.82
C LEU A 25 -5.27 17.55 7.79
N LEU A 26 -6.02 17.75 6.70
CA LEU A 26 -7.01 18.81 6.60
C LEU A 26 -8.13 18.67 7.64
N LEU A 27 -8.55 17.43 7.92
CA LEU A 27 -9.53 17.13 8.96
C LEU A 27 -9.03 17.57 10.34
N LEU A 28 -7.78 17.23 10.68
CA LEU A 28 -7.14 17.65 11.93
C LEU A 28 -7.05 19.18 12.03
N ILE A 29 -6.60 19.85 10.97
CA ILE A 29 -6.50 21.32 10.93
C ILE A 29 -7.89 21.96 11.14
N ARG A 30 -8.91 21.48 10.43
CA ARG A 30 -10.28 22.01 10.57
C ARG A 30 -10.84 21.78 11.95
N LEU A 31 -10.55 20.63 12.56
CA LEU A 31 -10.96 20.32 13.93
C LEU A 31 -10.33 21.30 14.93
N LEU A 32 -9.04 21.59 14.80
CA LEU A 32 -8.32 22.56 15.63
C LEU A 32 -8.83 23.99 15.45
N LEU A 33 -9.28 24.35 14.24
CA LEU A 33 -9.84 25.66 13.93
C LEU A 33 -11.35 25.78 14.22
N GLY A 34 -11.99 24.72 14.75
CA GLY A 34 -13.43 24.72 15.03
C GLY A 34 -14.32 24.82 13.78
N LEU A 35 -13.79 24.46 12.61
CA LEU A 35 -14.48 24.51 11.33
C LEU A 35 -15.35 23.26 11.10
N PRO A 36 -16.35 23.32 10.20
CA PRO A 36 -17.17 22.16 9.88
C PRO A 36 -16.33 21.04 9.24
N VAL A 37 -16.37 19.87 9.89
CA VAL A 37 -15.60 18.67 9.53
C VAL A 37 -16.48 17.51 9.05
N THR A 38 -17.80 17.58 9.21
CA THR A 38 -18.72 16.44 9.03
C THR A 38 -18.58 15.73 7.69
N VAL A 39 -18.65 16.48 6.58
CA VAL A 39 -18.54 15.90 5.23
C VAL A 39 -17.18 15.25 5.01
N LEU A 40 -16.11 15.92 5.43
CA LEU A 40 -14.74 15.42 5.29
C LEU A 40 -14.52 14.14 6.11
N ALA A 41 -15.04 14.11 7.34
CA ALA A 41 -14.98 12.94 8.21
C ALA A 41 -15.75 11.75 7.63
N ILE A 42 -16.95 11.98 7.07
CA ILE A 42 -17.76 10.94 6.43
C ILE A 42 -17.03 10.35 5.23
N VAL A 43 -16.51 11.19 4.33
CA VAL A 43 -15.80 10.72 3.12
C VAL A 43 -14.55 9.92 3.50
N LEU A 44 -13.72 10.44 4.40
CA LEU A 44 -12.52 9.72 4.87
C LEU A 44 -12.89 8.43 5.61
N GLY A 45 -13.97 8.45 6.40
CA GLY A 45 -14.51 7.27 7.07
C GLY A 45 -14.91 6.19 6.09
N ILE A 46 -15.63 6.53 5.01
CA ILE A 46 -16.02 5.57 3.96
C ILE A 46 -14.77 4.99 3.29
N VAL A 47 -13.79 5.83 2.91
CA VAL A 47 -12.53 5.36 2.31
C VAL A 47 -11.79 4.43 3.26
N PHE A 48 -11.75 4.77 4.56
CA PHE A 48 -11.14 3.95 5.58
C PHE A 48 -11.81 2.58 5.70
N LEU A 49 -13.14 2.56 5.81
CA LEU A 49 -13.95 1.35 5.93
C LEU A 49 -13.77 0.42 4.74
N LEU A 50 -13.78 0.96 3.51
CA LEU A 50 -13.57 0.15 2.31
C LEU A 50 -12.18 -0.52 2.30
N GLY A 51 -11.14 0.17 2.75
CA GLY A 51 -9.81 -0.42 2.88
C GLY A 51 -9.70 -1.44 4.02
N ALA A 52 -10.34 -1.17 5.15
CA ALA A 52 -10.42 -2.11 6.26
C ALA A 52 -11.14 -3.41 5.86
N VAL A 53 -12.25 -3.32 5.12
CA VAL A 53 -12.95 -4.48 4.57
C VAL A 53 -12.05 -5.28 3.63
N LYS A 54 -11.29 -4.62 2.74
CA LYS A 54 -10.30 -5.30 1.89
C LYS A 54 -9.23 -6.03 2.72
N GLY A 55 -8.71 -5.39 3.77
CA GLY A 55 -7.74 -5.99 4.70
C GLY A 55 -8.32 -7.21 5.40
N TYR A 56 -9.57 -7.11 5.86
CA TYR A 56 -10.30 -8.20 6.50
C TYR A 56 -10.55 -9.38 5.55
N ILE A 57 -11.02 -9.13 4.32
CA ILE A 57 -11.20 -10.18 3.31
C ILE A 57 -9.88 -10.91 3.05
N ARG A 58 -8.77 -10.16 2.89
CA ARG A 58 -7.45 -10.77 2.70
C ARG A 58 -7.07 -11.69 3.86
N LEU A 59 -7.30 -11.23 5.10
CA LEU A 59 -7.02 -12.05 6.28
C LEU A 59 -7.86 -13.32 6.32
N ARG A 60 -9.14 -13.24 5.95
CA ARG A 60 -10.04 -14.40 5.86
C ARG A 60 -9.58 -15.41 4.81
N VAL A 61 -9.15 -14.93 3.65
CA VAL A 61 -8.63 -15.78 2.57
C VAL A 61 -7.32 -16.46 3.00
N VAL A 62 -6.40 -15.74 3.63
CA VAL A 62 -5.14 -16.30 4.15
C VAL A 62 -5.39 -17.30 5.29
N GLY A 63 -6.44 -17.10 6.07
CA GLY A 63 -6.83 -18.01 7.15
C GLY A 63 -7.38 -19.36 6.70
N ILE A 64 -7.71 -19.55 5.41
CA ILE A 64 -8.16 -20.84 4.87
C ILE A 64 -6.99 -21.85 4.80
N PRO A 65 -5.85 -21.53 4.14
CA PRO A 65 -4.71 -22.44 4.09
C PRO A 65 -3.90 -22.51 5.40
N LEU A 66 -3.98 -21.50 6.28
CA LEU A 66 -3.23 -21.42 7.54
C LEU A 66 -4.10 -21.73 8.78
N GLU A 67 -5.01 -22.67 8.67
CA GLU A 67 -5.97 -23.01 9.75
C GLU A 67 -5.28 -23.35 11.09
N SER A 68 -4.10 -23.97 11.06
CA SER A 68 -3.29 -24.29 12.24
C SER A 68 -2.78 -23.05 13.00
N TYR A 69 -2.70 -21.89 12.35
CA TYR A 69 -2.14 -20.64 12.90
C TYR A 69 -3.22 -19.59 13.20
N ARG A 70 -4.51 -19.97 13.26
CA ARG A 70 -5.63 -19.04 13.52
C ARG A 70 -5.43 -18.15 14.76
N LYS A 71 -4.84 -18.68 15.83
CA LYS A 71 -4.56 -17.92 17.07
C LYS A 71 -3.56 -16.78 16.83
N GLU A 72 -2.49 -17.05 16.10
CA GLU A 72 -1.48 -16.04 15.74
C GLU A 72 -2.05 -15.03 14.75
N LEU A 73 -2.79 -15.50 13.75
CA LEU A 73 -3.45 -14.65 12.76
C LEU A 73 -4.50 -13.71 13.39
N SER A 74 -5.17 -14.15 14.46
CA SER A 74 -6.12 -13.30 15.20
C SER A 74 -5.47 -12.15 15.96
N ARG A 75 -4.22 -12.34 16.42
CA ARG A 75 -3.44 -11.30 17.10
C ARG A 75 -3.09 -10.14 16.15
N ASP A 76 -2.94 -10.44 14.86
CA ASP A 76 -2.55 -9.47 13.83
C ASP A 76 -3.75 -8.82 13.10
N ILE A 77 -4.99 -9.11 13.52
CA ILE A 77 -6.20 -8.51 12.91
C ILE A 77 -6.14 -6.98 12.95
N LEU A 78 -5.77 -6.41 14.09
CA LEU A 78 -5.69 -4.96 14.26
C LEU A 78 -4.65 -4.33 13.32
N ALA A 79 -3.51 -4.99 13.16
CA ALA A 79 -2.49 -4.57 12.21
C ALA A 79 -3.05 -4.53 10.78
N HIS A 80 -3.79 -5.56 10.36
CA HIS A 80 -4.39 -5.60 9.01
C HIS A 80 -5.49 -4.55 8.79
N ILE A 81 -6.23 -4.18 9.84
CA ILE A 81 -7.31 -3.18 9.79
C ILE A 81 -6.78 -1.74 9.85
N PHE A 82 -5.73 -1.47 10.62
CA PHE A 82 -5.24 -0.11 10.84
C PHE A 82 -3.99 0.23 10.03
N LEU A 83 -3.13 -0.73 9.69
CA LEU A 83 -1.88 -0.46 8.99
C LEU A 83 -2.00 -0.47 7.46
N TRP A 84 -3.15 -0.87 6.90
CA TRP A 84 -3.34 -0.89 5.45
C TRP A 84 -3.07 0.46 4.75
N PRO A 85 -3.36 1.65 5.34
CA PRO A 85 -3.03 2.92 4.71
C PRO A 85 -1.51 3.11 4.57
N PHE A 86 -0.71 2.64 5.53
CA PHE A 86 0.75 2.68 5.43
C PHE A 86 1.28 1.76 4.33
N GLY A 87 0.57 0.66 4.05
CA GLY A 87 0.84 -0.17 2.87
C GLY A 87 0.78 0.64 1.58
N SER A 88 -0.16 1.58 1.45
CA SER A 88 -0.25 2.45 0.26
C SER A 88 0.95 3.41 0.11
N LEU A 89 1.49 3.91 1.22
CA LEU A 89 2.73 4.71 1.22
C LEU A 89 3.93 3.87 0.77
N LEU A 90 4.00 2.63 1.25
CA LEU A 90 5.04 1.69 0.83
C LEU A 90 4.93 1.38 -0.68
N TYR A 91 3.72 1.19 -1.21
CA TYR A 91 3.51 1.02 -2.65
C TYR A 91 3.89 2.27 -3.45
N LEU A 92 3.57 3.46 -2.94
CA LEU A 92 3.96 4.72 -3.57
C LEU A 92 5.49 4.86 -3.60
N TYR A 93 6.16 4.63 -2.46
CA TYR A 93 7.61 4.65 -2.37
C TYR A 93 8.25 3.63 -3.32
N ASN A 94 7.79 2.37 -3.28
CA ASN A 94 8.29 1.32 -4.17
C ASN A 94 8.06 1.66 -5.63
N SER A 95 6.94 2.31 -5.95
CA SER A 95 6.67 2.79 -7.29
C SER A 95 7.73 3.83 -7.66
N ILE A 96 7.85 4.93 -6.91
CA ILE A 96 8.87 5.98 -7.13
C ILE A 96 10.25 5.35 -7.34
N VAL A 97 10.69 4.48 -6.42
CA VAL A 97 11.99 3.80 -6.51
C VAL A 97 12.10 2.96 -7.78
N ALA A 98 11.08 2.17 -8.15
CA ALA A 98 11.11 1.37 -9.38
C ALA A 98 11.09 2.23 -10.67
N GLY A 99 10.62 3.48 -10.61
CA GLY A 99 10.69 4.43 -11.72
C GLY A 99 12.11 4.91 -11.98
N PHE A 100 12.91 5.09 -10.92
CA PHE A 100 14.29 5.57 -11.01
C PHE A 100 15.32 4.41 -11.03
N SER A 101 15.01 3.31 -10.36
CA SER A 101 15.84 2.12 -10.25
C SER A 101 15.40 1.08 -11.27
N ARG A 102 16.31 0.73 -12.18
CA ARG A 102 16.16 -0.44 -13.05
C ARG A 102 16.54 -1.74 -12.34
N ARG A 103 16.66 -1.75 -11.01
CA ARG A 103 17.16 -2.89 -10.24
C ARG A 103 16.12 -3.43 -9.27
N ILE A 104 15.92 -4.75 -9.29
CA ILE A 104 15.06 -5.47 -8.36
C ILE A 104 15.91 -6.50 -7.63
N ARG A 105 15.89 -6.48 -6.29
CA ARG A 105 16.47 -7.54 -5.47
C ARG A 105 15.36 -8.48 -5.01
N TRP A 106 15.44 -9.75 -5.39
CA TRP A 106 14.48 -10.77 -5.03
C TRP A 106 15.20 -12.04 -4.58
N ARG A 107 14.90 -12.53 -3.37
CA ARG A 107 15.49 -13.75 -2.79
C ARG A 107 17.04 -13.80 -2.88
N GLY A 108 17.72 -12.69 -2.57
CA GLY A 108 19.18 -12.60 -2.64
C GLY A 108 19.76 -12.45 -4.05
N ILE A 109 18.93 -12.40 -5.08
CA ILE A 109 19.36 -12.17 -6.47
C ILE A 109 19.00 -10.74 -6.88
N THR A 110 19.99 -9.98 -7.34
CA THR A 110 19.75 -8.65 -7.91
C THR A 110 19.65 -8.76 -9.42
N TYR A 111 18.51 -8.32 -9.96
CA TYR A 111 18.21 -8.25 -11.38
C TYR A 111 18.27 -6.81 -11.86
N GLU A 112 18.89 -6.55 -13.01
CA GLU A 112 18.75 -5.32 -13.80
C GLU A 112 17.73 -5.54 -14.90
N LEU A 113 16.69 -4.72 -14.92
CA LEU A 113 15.69 -4.68 -15.96
C LEU A 113 16.20 -3.79 -17.10
N LYS A 114 16.89 -4.40 -18.07
CA LYS A 114 17.39 -3.67 -19.26
C LYS A 114 16.26 -3.23 -20.18
N SER A 115 15.22 -4.05 -20.33
CA SER A 115 14.07 -3.77 -21.20
C SER A 115 12.76 -4.31 -20.60
N PRO A 116 11.56 -4.04 -21.18
CA PRO A 116 10.30 -4.65 -20.74
C PRO A 116 10.29 -6.19 -20.83
N THR A 117 11.15 -6.77 -21.66
CA THR A 117 11.21 -8.21 -21.96
C THR A 117 12.52 -8.86 -21.50
N GLU A 118 13.47 -8.09 -20.96
CA GLU A 118 14.80 -8.57 -20.63
C GLU A 118 15.22 -8.14 -19.22
N ALA A 119 15.50 -9.14 -18.39
CA ALA A 119 16.04 -9.00 -17.03
C ALA A 119 17.37 -9.74 -16.93
N VAL A 120 18.44 -9.04 -16.54
CA VAL A 120 19.80 -9.58 -16.42
C VAL A 120 20.16 -9.70 -14.94
N ILE A 121 20.76 -10.82 -14.53
CA ILE A 121 21.23 -10.99 -13.15
C ILE A 121 22.57 -10.26 -12.99
N ILE A 122 22.66 -9.35 -12.02
CA ILE A 122 23.86 -8.54 -11.73
C ILE A 122 24.61 -9.05 -10.52
N SER A 123 23.91 -9.60 -9.52
CA SER A 123 24.53 -10.16 -8.32
C SER A 123 23.70 -11.30 -7.74
N ARG A 124 24.37 -12.22 -7.06
CA ARG A 124 23.77 -13.22 -6.18
C ARG A 124 24.49 -13.13 -4.84
N ASP A 125 23.76 -12.80 -3.79
CA ASP A 125 24.27 -12.87 -2.42
C ASP A 125 24.57 -14.35 -2.14
N SER A 126 25.86 -14.67 -1.98
CA SER A 126 26.38 -16.03 -1.76
C SER A 126 26.49 -16.33 -0.28
#